data_AF-A0A2N5KPM6-F1
#
_entry.id   AF-A0A2N5KPM6-F1
#
_cell.length_a   1.000
_cell.length_b   1.000
_cell.length_c   1.000
_cell.angle_alpha   90.00
_cell.angle_beta   90.00
_cell.angle_gamma   90.00
#
_symmetry.space_group_name_H-M   'P 1'
#
loop_
_entity.id
_entity.type
_entity.pdbx_description
1 polymer ?
#
loop_
_entity_poly.entity_id
_entity_poly.type
_entity_poly.pdbx_seq_one_letter_code
_entity_poly.pdbx_strand_id
1 'polypeptide(L)'
;MEITSIGHAGLFVETRHGSILCDPWFNPAYFASWFPFPSNEDVDLVKIGRPTYLYLSHLHLDHFDAEFLREHVWKEAAVLLPDYPLDLMERALRDLGFERFVKTKNGEPFEIEGLRLMITSLVAPTDGPLGDSGLAVDDGEVRIFDQNDSRPIDIDLINGFGPYDAHFLQFSGAIWYPMVYDMPERAKEALGRKKRANQMARAISYARQIGASYVFPSAGPPCFLDDDLLHLNDFDRDPANIFPDQTAFLDHLREQGMENGRLTIPGSVATLGKDASGEAVCTVRHPLPDEGVRAIFADKRKYVEDYKARKQPAIDAFKAGLPRGEVEILPSLKDWFEPLLKQADLHSVGINGRLLLDCDREKVLIDFQRRQVREWRGEECGYVFRIAPEFIEHQIANHEEDWINSLFLSCRFEARRRGAYNEYVYNFFKVLSPERLRYSESYYAQSAPVRQLWECAGFMVQRECPHLKADLTRFGEVEDGVLTCMMHGWQFDLKTGRCLTTDDARIYATPITEEQTAKTSQH
;
A
#
# COMPACT_ATOMS: atom_id res chain seq x y z
N MET A 1 22.63 -13.51 -9.19
CA MET A 1 21.72 -13.25 -8.05
C MET A 1 20.62 -14.30 -8.04
N GLU A 2 20.26 -14.86 -6.87
CA GLU A 2 19.10 -15.74 -6.70
C GLU A 2 18.06 -15.08 -5.81
N ILE A 3 16.77 -15.18 -6.17
CA ILE A 3 15.68 -14.56 -5.42
C ILE A 3 14.63 -15.62 -5.12
N THR A 4 14.45 -15.93 -3.83
CA THR A 4 13.39 -16.83 -3.38
C THR A 4 12.15 -16.01 -3.05
N SER A 5 11.03 -16.26 -3.71
CA SER A 5 9.74 -15.65 -3.37
C SER A 5 9.21 -16.26 -2.07
N ILE A 6 8.91 -15.44 -1.07
CA ILE A 6 8.32 -15.88 0.21
C ILE A 6 6.79 -15.85 0.12
N GLY A 7 6.23 -15.08 -0.80
CA GLY A 7 4.79 -14.86 -0.95
C GLY A 7 4.41 -13.42 -0.66
N HIS A 8 3.30 -12.96 -1.24
CA HIS A 8 2.88 -11.56 -1.18
C HIS A 8 3.99 -10.59 -1.63
N ALA A 9 4.54 -9.77 -0.73
CA ALA A 9 5.67 -8.88 -0.97
C ALA A 9 7.05 -9.48 -0.58
N GLY A 10 7.05 -10.62 0.13
CA GLY A 10 8.26 -11.14 0.75
C GLY A 10 9.25 -11.74 -0.26
N LEU A 11 10.52 -11.36 -0.14
CA LEU A 11 11.63 -11.85 -0.97
C LEU A 11 12.84 -12.22 -0.08
N PHE A 12 13.55 -13.28 -0.46
CA PHE A 12 14.90 -13.54 0.03
C PHE A 12 15.89 -13.43 -1.13
N VAL A 13 16.66 -12.35 -1.14
CA VAL A 13 17.60 -11.99 -2.20
C VAL A 13 19.00 -12.44 -1.81
N GLU A 14 19.56 -13.37 -2.57
CA GLU A 14 20.91 -13.90 -2.40
C GLU A 14 21.84 -13.31 -3.48
N THR A 15 22.85 -12.60 -3.02
CA THR A 15 23.86 -11.95 -3.84
C THR A 15 25.24 -12.54 -3.55
N ARG A 16 26.24 -12.20 -4.37
CA ARG A 16 27.64 -12.52 -4.07
C ARG A 16 28.19 -11.80 -2.83
N HIS A 17 27.50 -10.76 -2.34
CA HIS A 17 27.91 -9.89 -1.23
C HIS A 17 27.13 -10.15 0.08
N GLY A 18 26.19 -11.09 0.07
CA GLY A 18 25.33 -11.39 1.23
C GLY A 18 23.87 -11.59 0.81
N SER A 19 22.99 -11.70 1.81
CA SER A 19 21.56 -11.91 1.60
C SER A 19 20.70 -10.81 2.23
N ILE A 20 19.56 -10.51 1.61
CA ILE A 20 18.56 -9.56 2.10
C ILE A 20 17.24 -10.30 2.27
N LEU A 21 16.64 -10.22 3.45
CA LEU A 21 15.25 -10.61 3.68
C LEU A 21 14.38 -9.35 3.57
N CYS A 22 13.44 -9.34 2.64
CA CYS A 22 12.47 -8.27 2.41
C CYS A 22 11.07 -8.71 2.85
N ASP A 23 10.35 -7.89 3.61
CA ASP A 23 8.92 -8.00 3.94
C ASP A 23 8.40 -9.43 4.24
N PRO A 24 9.02 -10.18 5.18
CA PRO A 24 8.56 -11.53 5.49
C PRO A 24 7.23 -11.51 6.26
N TRP A 25 6.23 -12.23 5.74
CA TRP A 25 4.90 -12.35 6.34
C TRP A 25 4.34 -13.78 6.28
N PHE A 26 4.00 -14.36 7.44
CA PHE A 26 3.56 -15.76 7.57
C PHE A 26 2.32 -15.95 8.46
N ASN A 27 2.12 -15.08 9.45
CA ASN A 27 1.01 -15.13 10.40
C ASN A 27 -0.23 -14.39 9.87
N PRO A 28 -1.45 -14.73 10.30
CA PRO A 28 -2.66 -14.04 9.83
C PRO A 28 -2.61 -12.54 10.16
N ALA A 29 -2.88 -11.68 9.18
CA ALA A 29 -2.91 -10.24 9.37
C ALA A 29 -4.36 -9.71 9.51
N TYR A 30 -4.50 -8.53 10.11
CA TYR A 30 -5.74 -7.74 10.17
C TYR A 30 -6.95 -8.52 10.68
N PHE A 31 -6.89 -8.98 11.93
CA PHE A 31 -7.95 -9.79 12.52
C PHE A 31 -8.24 -11.10 11.77
N ALA A 32 -7.17 -11.82 11.40
CA ALA A 32 -7.22 -13.04 10.59
C ALA A 32 -8.03 -12.87 9.29
N SER A 33 -7.95 -11.68 8.70
CA SER A 33 -8.62 -11.36 7.44
C SER A 33 -7.75 -11.74 6.26
N TRP A 34 -6.45 -11.41 6.32
CA TRP A 34 -5.52 -11.63 5.21
C TRP A 34 -4.57 -12.77 5.52
N PHE A 35 -4.28 -13.54 4.49
CA PHE A 35 -3.28 -14.61 4.45
C PHE A 35 -2.45 -14.49 3.17
N PRO A 36 -1.18 -14.95 3.15
CA PRO A 36 -0.40 -15.00 1.92
C PRO A 36 -1.10 -15.82 0.82
N PHE A 37 -1.12 -15.30 -0.41
CA PHE A 37 -1.60 -16.00 -1.61
C PHE A 37 -0.52 -16.13 -2.69
N PRO A 38 -0.22 -17.35 -3.17
CA PRO A 38 -0.58 -18.65 -2.57
C PRO A 38 -0.02 -18.83 -1.14
N SER A 39 -0.38 -19.92 -0.47
CA SER A 39 0.15 -20.26 0.86
C SER A 39 1.67 -20.40 0.83
N ASN A 40 2.33 -19.87 1.87
CA ASN A 40 3.78 -19.93 2.06
C ASN A 40 4.22 -20.88 3.18
N GLU A 41 3.32 -21.78 3.63
CA GLU A 41 3.58 -22.75 4.71
C GLU A 41 4.78 -23.66 4.44
N ASP A 42 5.14 -23.88 3.17
CA ASP A 42 6.21 -24.79 2.76
C ASP A 42 7.55 -24.07 2.45
N VAL A 43 7.65 -22.76 2.71
CA VAL A 43 8.91 -22.01 2.52
C VAL A 43 9.96 -22.46 3.54
N ASP A 44 11.20 -22.70 3.09
CA ASP A 44 12.31 -23.11 3.96
C ASP A 44 12.76 -21.97 4.90
N LEU A 45 12.25 -22.02 6.13
CA LEU A 45 12.57 -21.05 7.19
C LEU A 45 14.02 -21.09 7.63
N VAL A 46 14.70 -22.24 7.51
CA VAL A 46 16.13 -22.35 7.87
C VAL A 46 16.97 -21.53 6.88
N LYS A 47 16.62 -21.60 5.59
CA LYS A 47 17.28 -20.82 4.54
C LYS A 47 17.14 -19.32 4.78
N ILE A 48 15.92 -18.83 5.03
CA ILE A 48 15.64 -17.39 5.07
C ILE A 48 15.84 -16.75 6.45
N GLY A 49 15.90 -17.54 7.53
CA GLY A 49 15.90 -17.05 8.91
C GLY A 49 17.21 -16.38 9.36
N ARG A 50 18.29 -16.47 8.58
CA ARG A 50 19.61 -15.88 8.94
C ARG A 50 20.15 -14.96 7.84
N PRO A 51 19.43 -13.88 7.47
CA PRO A 51 19.89 -12.98 6.44
C PRO A 51 21.09 -12.14 6.90
N THR A 52 21.87 -11.63 5.94
CA THR A 52 22.87 -10.59 6.22
C THR A 52 22.20 -9.26 6.57
N TYR A 53 21.16 -8.91 5.80
CA TYR A 53 20.40 -7.68 5.92
C TYR A 53 18.90 -7.96 6.04
N LEU A 54 18.20 -7.16 6.85
CA LEU A 54 16.74 -7.12 6.90
C LEU A 54 16.27 -5.80 6.30
N TYR A 55 15.33 -5.87 5.36
CA TYR A 55 14.65 -4.71 4.81
C TYR A 55 13.14 -4.87 5.04
N LEU A 56 12.51 -3.82 5.54
CA LEU A 56 11.06 -3.75 5.68
C LEU A 56 10.61 -2.47 4.98
N SER A 57 9.69 -2.61 4.03
CA SER A 57 9.22 -1.50 3.21
C SER A 57 8.33 -0.55 3.96
N HIS A 58 7.61 -1.00 5.00
CA HIS A 58 6.81 -0.20 5.94
C HIS A 58 6.25 -1.07 7.09
N LEU A 59 5.39 -0.49 7.95
CA LEU A 59 4.85 -1.13 9.17
C LEU A 59 3.48 -1.81 8.99
N HIS A 60 2.96 -1.95 7.78
CA HIS A 60 1.71 -2.68 7.62
C HIS A 60 1.88 -4.18 7.94
N LEU A 61 0.87 -4.81 8.53
CA LEU A 61 0.98 -6.17 9.06
C LEU A 61 1.24 -7.26 8.00
N ASP A 62 0.97 -7.00 6.72
CA ASP A 62 1.31 -7.87 5.60
C ASP A 62 2.76 -7.71 5.07
N HIS A 63 3.54 -6.80 5.68
CA HIS A 63 4.98 -6.59 5.44
C HIS A 63 5.78 -6.72 6.75
N PHE A 64 5.21 -6.30 7.88
CA PHE A 64 5.77 -6.31 9.23
C PHE A 64 5.08 -7.38 10.10
N ASP A 65 5.49 -8.64 9.93
CA ASP A 65 5.02 -9.73 10.79
C ASP A 65 5.87 -9.80 12.07
N ALA A 66 5.43 -9.09 13.11
CA ALA A 66 6.17 -8.98 14.37
C ALA A 66 6.45 -10.33 15.05
N GLU A 67 5.51 -11.28 14.94
CA GLU A 67 5.65 -12.62 15.50
C GLU A 67 6.71 -13.42 14.74
N PHE A 68 6.60 -13.46 13.40
CA PHE A 68 7.60 -14.13 12.57
C PHE A 68 8.99 -13.54 12.74
N LEU A 69 9.11 -12.21 12.71
CA LEU A 69 10.36 -11.50 12.92
C LEU A 69 10.97 -11.86 14.29
N ARG A 70 10.17 -11.96 15.35
CA ARG A 70 10.63 -12.33 16.70
C ARG A 70 11.18 -13.75 16.75
N GLU A 71 10.45 -14.70 16.18
CA GLU A 71 10.69 -16.14 16.37
C GLU A 71 11.69 -16.73 15.38
N HIS A 72 11.73 -16.23 14.15
CA HIS A 72 12.41 -16.89 13.04
C HIS A 72 13.57 -16.11 12.43
N VAL A 73 13.69 -14.79 12.69
CA VAL A 73 14.72 -13.96 12.06
C VAL A 73 15.87 -13.67 13.03
N TRP A 74 17.09 -13.95 12.56
CA TRP A 74 18.33 -13.76 13.31
C TRP A 74 18.58 -12.29 13.65
N LYS A 75 18.73 -11.99 14.94
CA LYS A 75 18.83 -10.62 15.48
C LYS A 75 20.12 -9.87 15.15
N GLU A 76 21.12 -10.57 14.62
CA GLU A 76 22.37 -9.96 14.15
C GLU A 76 22.29 -9.44 12.71
N ALA A 77 21.19 -9.68 12.00
CA ALA A 77 20.97 -9.08 10.68
C ALA A 77 21.01 -7.55 10.79
N ALA A 78 21.71 -6.90 9.86
CA ALA A 78 21.76 -5.45 9.81
C ALA A 78 20.47 -4.92 9.14
N VAL A 79 19.68 -4.15 9.87
CA VAL A 79 18.43 -3.57 9.37
C VAL A 79 18.75 -2.38 8.45
N LEU A 80 18.32 -2.45 7.20
CA LEU A 80 18.35 -1.34 6.26
C LEU A 80 17.12 -0.46 6.53
N LEU A 81 17.34 0.66 7.21
CA LEU A 81 16.26 1.51 7.70
C LEU A 81 15.91 2.59 6.66
N PRO A 82 14.66 2.66 6.16
CA PRO A 82 14.18 3.75 5.33
C PRO A 82 14.24 5.10 6.06
N ASP A 83 14.34 6.19 5.30
CA ASP A 83 14.46 7.56 5.81
C ASP A 83 13.07 8.15 6.14
N TYR A 84 12.43 7.58 7.16
CA TYR A 84 11.11 8.01 7.62
C TYR A 84 11.17 9.21 8.58
N PRO A 85 10.13 10.05 8.57
CA PRO A 85 10.06 11.24 9.41
C PRO A 85 9.93 10.91 10.90
N LEU A 86 9.41 9.74 11.22
CA LEU A 86 9.25 9.23 12.58
C LEU A 86 10.01 7.90 12.70
N ASP A 87 10.67 7.69 13.84
CA ASP A 87 11.45 6.49 14.16
C ASP A 87 10.56 5.29 14.59
N LEU A 88 9.28 5.27 14.19
CA LEU A 88 8.32 4.22 14.55
C LEU A 88 8.83 2.82 14.18
N MET A 89 9.40 2.66 12.98
CA MET A 89 9.95 1.38 12.53
C MET A 89 11.19 0.98 13.31
N GLU A 90 12.10 1.93 13.59
CA GLU A 90 13.29 1.66 14.39
C GLU A 90 12.90 1.19 15.80
N ARG A 91 11.95 1.87 16.45
CA ARG A 91 11.44 1.49 17.77
C ARG A 91 10.81 0.10 17.76
N ALA A 92 9.91 -0.16 16.81
CA ALA A 92 9.26 -1.47 16.70
C ALA A 92 10.28 -2.61 16.49
N LEU A 93 11.32 -2.40 15.68
CA LEU A 93 12.37 -3.40 15.48
C LEU A 93 13.30 -3.56 16.68
N ARG A 94 13.60 -2.48 17.41
CA ARG A 94 14.34 -2.57 18.68
C ARG A 94 13.57 -3.37 19.73
N ASP A 95 12.26 -3.19 19.82
CA ASP A 95 11.41 -3.95 20.73
C ASP A 95 11.36 -5.45 20.38
N LEU A 96 11.64 -5.82 19.12
CA LEU A 96 11.82 -7.19 18.66
C LEU A 96 13.26 -7.71 18.82
N GLY A 97 14.18 -6.91 19.38
CA GLY A 97 15.56 -7.28 19.69
C GLY A 97 16.58 -7.03 18.59
N PHE A 98 16.26 -6.27 17.53
CA PHE A 98 17.24 -5.87 16.54
C PHE A 98 18.06 -4.67 17.04
N GLU A 99 19.39 -4.74 16.94
CA GLU A 99 20.28 -3.70 17.48
C GLU A 99 21.15 -3.01 16.41
N ARG A 100 21.29 -3.62 15.23
CA ARG A 100 22.20 -3.18 14.16
C ARG A 100 21.40 -2.50 13.06
N PHE A 101 21.52 -1.18 12.95
CA PHE A 101 20.78 -0.37 11.98
C PHE A 101 21.72 0.37 11.03
N VAL A 102 21.42 0.27 9.74
CA VAL A 102 21.98 1.09 8.68
C VAL A 102 20.96 2.17 8.35
N LYS A 103 21.24 3.41 8.78
CA LYS A 103 20.38 4.55 8.45
C LYS A 103 20.66 5.00 7.02
N THR A 104 19.62 5.02 6.20
CA THR A 104 19.70 5.47 4.81
C THR A 104 19.22 6.90 4.68
N LYS A 105 19.35 7.45 3.47
CA LYS A 105 18.76 8.73 3.09
C LYS A 105 17.92 8.52 1.86
N ASN A 106 16.77 9.17 1.81
CA ASN A 106 15.82 9.00 0.73
C ASN A 106 16.47 9.21 -0.65
N GLY A 107 16.53 8.15 -1.46
CA GLY A 107 16.98 8.20 -2.82
C GLY A 107 18.48 8.47 -3.03
N GLU A 108 19.30 8.44 -1.97
CA GLU A 108 20.76 8.52 -2.09
C GLU A 108 21.34 7.09 -2.17
N PRO A 109 22.00 6.70 -3.28
CA PRO A 109 22.70 5.43 -3.36
C PRO A 109 23.86 5.34 -2.36
N PHE A 110 24.06 4.17 -1.76
CA PHE A 110 25.16 3.88 -0.85
C PHE A 110 25.71 2.46 -1.08
N GLU A 111 26.91 2.19 -0.57
CA GLU A 111 27.57 0.87 -0.70
C GLU A 111 27.90 0.29 0.67
N ILE A 112 27.66 -1.02 0.84
CA ILE A 112 28.02 -1.78 2.05
C ILE A 112 28.57 -3.14 1.63
N GLU A 113 29.81 -3.44 2.03
CA GLU A 113 30.46 -4.74 1.78
C GLU A 113 30.43 -5.18 0.29
N GLY A 114 30.49 -4.20 -0.63
CA GLY A 114 30.45 -4.41 -2.08
C GLY A 114 29.06 -4.44 -2.70
N LEU A 115 27.99 -4.41 -1.89
CA LEU A 115 26.62 -4.29 -2.36
C LEU A 115 26.23 -2.82 -2.47
N ARG A 116 25.78 -2.38 -3.66
CA ARG A 116 25.25 -1.03 -3.86
C ARG A 116 23.74 -1.05 -3.70
N LEU A 117 23.21 -0.12 -2.90
CA LEU A 117 21.82 -0.08 -2.45
C LEU A 117 21.26 1.34 -2.59
N MET A 118 19.94 1.46 -2.75
CA MET A 118 19.22 2.73 -2.63
C MET A 118 17.82 2.45 -2.13
N ILE A 119 17.37 3.20 -1.12
CA ILE A 119 15.99 3.14 -0.62
C ILE A 119 15.28 4.44 -0.98
N THR A 120 14.15 4.34 -1.67
CA THR A 120 13.27 5.48 -1.95
C THR A 120 12.11 5.48 -0.97
N SER A 121 12.02 6.50 -0.13
CA SER A 121 11.03 6.62 0.94
C SER A 121 9.96 7.65 0.59
N LEU A 122 8.69 7.27 0.74
CA LEU A 122 7.51 8.12 0.63
C LEU A 122 7.09 8.53 2.03
N VAL A 123 7.11 9.83 2.27
CA VAL A 123 6.90 10.37 3.62
C VAL A 123 5.56 11.08 3.77
N ALA A 124 4.80 11.29 2.69
CA ALA A 124 3.52 11.98 2.81
C ALA A 124 2.58 11.14 3.69
N PRO A 125 1.91 11.74 4.71
CA PRO A 125 0.96 11.05 5.55
C PRO A 125 -0.20 10.39 4.79
N THR A 126 -0.38 10.75 3.53
CA THR A 126 -1.51 10.40 2.70
C THR A 126 -1.21 9.28 1.68
N ASP A 127 0.05 8.89 1.48
CA ASP A 127 0.47 7.95 0.42
C ASP A 127 0.25 6.46 0.76
N GLY A 128 -0.15 6.14 1.99
CA GLY A 128 -0.33 4.77 2.46
C GLY A 128 -0.04 4.69 3.95
N PRO A 129 0.85 3.82 4.48
CA PRO A 129 1.37 3.95 5.85
C PRO A 129 2.02 5.33 6.10
N LEU A 130 2.32 5.69 7.36
CA LEU A 130 3.15 6.86 7.69
C LEU A 130 4.63 6.58 7.34
N GLY A 131 4.92 6.40 6.06
CA GLY A 131 6.20 5.93 5.57
C GLY A 131 6.03 4.64 4.75
N ASP A 132 6.34 4.72 3.45
CA ASP A 132 6.37 3.59 2.51
C ASP A 132 7.69 3.64 1.73
N SER A 133 8.23 2.53 1.22
CA SER A 133 9.52 2.57 0.51
C SER A 133 9.74 1.46 -0.49
N GLY A 134 10.60 1.70 -1.49
CA GLY A 134 11.14 0.68 -2.39
C GLY A 134 12.65 0.52 -2.24
N LEU A 135 13.18 -0.66 -2.59
CA LEU A 135 14.59 -1.01 -2.48
C LEU A 135 15.20 -1.32 -3.85
N ALA A 136 16.26 -0.60 -4.22
CA ALA A 136 17.11 -0.93 -5.35
C ALA A 136 18.38 -1.65 -4.87
N VAL A 137 18.76 -2.73 -5.54
CA VAL A 137 19.92 -3.57 -5.18
C VAL A 137 20.77 -3.84 -6.40
N ASP A 138 22.09 -3.70 -6.27
CA ASP A 138 23.08 -3.96 -7.32
C ASP A 138 24.26 -4.73 -6.72
N ASP A 139 24.47 -5.96 -7.20
CA ASP A 139 25.57 -6.85 -6.76
C ASP A 139 26.81 -6.78 -7.68
N GLY A 140 26.85 -5.78 -8.56
CA GLY A 140 27.91 -5.57 -9.56
C GLY A 140 27.74 -6.38 -10.85
N GLU A 141 26.75 -7.27 -10.93
CA GLU A 141 26.37 -7.97 -12.16
C GLU A 141 24.87 -7.86 -12.44
N VAL A 142 24.03 -8.05 -11.44
CA VAL A 142 22.57 -7.98 -11.53
C VAL A 142 22.07 -6.81 -10.71
N ARG A 143 21.11 -6.08 -11.29
CA ARG A 143 20.41 -4.99 -10.61
C ARG A 143 18.91 -5.23 -10.55
N ILE A 144 18.31 -5.08 -9.38
CA ILE A 144 16.86 -5.23 -9.19
C ILE A 144 16.26 -3.98 -8.55
N PHE A 145 14.98 -3.77 -8.81
CA PHE A 145 14.14 -2.84 -8.08
C PHE A 145 12.97 -3.60 -7.46
N ASP A 146 13.02 -3.74 -6.14
CA ASP A 146 11.88 -4.18 -5.34
C ASP A 146 11.04 -2.95 -4.99
N GLN A 147 10.06 -2.66 -5.85
CA GLN A 147 9.14 -1.56 -5.63
C GLN A 147 8.11 -1.91 -4.55
N ASN A 148 7.84 -3.20 -4.30
CA ASN A 148 6.71 -3.68 -3.50
C ASN A 148 5.39 -2.95 -3.88
N ASP A 149 4.64 -2.45 -2.91
CA ASP A 149 3.45 -1.61 -3.07
C ASP A 149 3.68 -0.11 -2.96
N SER A 150 4.95 0.30 -2.78
CA SER A 150 5.34 1.70 -2.82
C SER A 150 4.99 2.36 -4.16
N ARG A 151 4.63 3.64 -4.08
CA ARG A 151 4.16 4.46 -5.21
C ARG A 151 5.10 5.63 -5.48
N PRO A 152 6.35 5.36 -5.90
CA PRO A 152 7.30 6.43 -6.11
C PRO A 152 6.83 7.42 -7.17
N ILE A 153 7.07 8.69 -6.88
CA ILE A 153 6.73 9.83 -7.75
C ILE A 153 7.95 10.22 -8.60
N ASP A 154 9.16 10.16 -8.01
CA ASP A 154 10.39 10.51 -8.72
C ASP A 154 11.04 9.30 -9.41
N ILE A 155 10.49 8.96 -10.58
CA ILE A 155 10.97 7.90 -11.46
C ILE A 155 12.39 8.18 -11.98
N ASP A 156 12.76 9.43 -12.25
CA ASP A 156 14.11 9.75 -12.77
C ASP A 156 15.18 9.44 -11.73
N LEU A 157 14.90 9.72 -10.46
CA LEU A 157 15.77 9.32 -9.36
C LEU A 157 15.96 7.80 -9.32
N ILE A 158 14.88 7.03 -9.46
CA ILE A 158 14.94 5.56 -9.47
C ILE A 158 15.72 5.06 -10.68
N ASN A 159 15.46 5.60 -11.86
CA ASN A 159 16.14 5.22 -13.10
C ASN A 159 17.62 5.62 -13.09
N GLY A 160 18.01 6.65 -12.32
CA GLY A 160 19.40 7.03 -12.11
C GLY A 160 20.26 5.97 -11.41
N PHE A 161 19.63 5.03 -10.69
CA PHE A 161 20.32 3.86 -10.13
C PHE A 161 20.44 2.71 -11.15
N GLY A 162 19.54 2.67 -12.14
CA GLY A 162 19.41 1.67 -13.21
C GLY A 162 20.44 1.81 -14.36
N PRO A 163 20.32 0.98 -15.44
CA PRO A 163 19.19 0.13 -15.81
C PRO A 163 19.02 -1.11 -14.90
N TYR A 164 17.80 -1.68 -14.90
CA TYR A 164 17.39 -2.81 -14.04
C TYR A 164 17.18 -4.10 -14.82
N ASP A 165 17.49 -5.23 -14.19
CA ASP A 165 17.26 -6.58 -14.71
C ASP A 165 15.91 -7.15 -14.26
N ALA A 166 15.49 -6.87 -13.03
CA ALA A 166 14.20 -7.30 -12.51
C ALA A 166 13.48 -6.18 -11.75
N HIS A 167 12.16 -6.16 -11.88
CA HIS A 167 11.27 -5.23 -11.18
C HIS A 167 10.11 -5.99 -10.53
N PHE A 168 9.98 -5.85 -9.21
CA PHE A 168 8.89 -6.43 -8.41
C PHE A 168 7.92 -5.32 -8.04
N LEU A 169 6.64 -5.45 -8.40
CA LEU A 169 5.66 -4.38 -8.20
C LEU A 169 4.25 -4.89 -7.87
N GLN A 170 3.50 -4.08 -7.12
CA GLN A 170 2.08 -4.27 -6.86
C GLN A 170 1.23 -4.08 -8.12
N PHE A 171 0.34 -5.04 -8.34
CA PHE A 171 -0.68 -5.02 -9.41
C PHE A 171 -2.11 -5.22 -8.88
N SER A 172 -2.23 -5.77 -7.68
CA SER A 172 -3.50 -6.06 -7.02
C SER A 172 -3.91 -4.93 -6.06
N GLY A 173 -5.18 -4.92 -5.65
CA GLY A 173 -5.66 -4.05 -4.60
C GLY A 173 -5.15 -4.53 -3.24
N ALA A 174 -4.70 -3.58 -2.42
CA ALA A 174 -4.44 -3.74 -1.00
C ALA A 174 -5.23 -2.64 -0.25
N ILE A 175 -6.55 -2.65 -0.41
CA ILE A 175 -7.45 -1.62 0.12
C ILE A 175 -8.88 -2.15 0.23
N TRP A 176 -9.67 -1.60 1.15
CA TRP A 176 -11.08 -1.98 1.37
C TRP A 176 -12.08 -1.37 0.37
N TYR A 177 -11.70 -0.33 -0.39
CA TYR A 177 -12.63 0.40 -1.27
C TYR A 177 -12.73 -0.24 -2.67
N PRO A 178 -13.94 -0.45 -3.22
CA PRO A 178 -15.27 -0.11 -2.67
C PRO A 178 -15.96 -1.25 -1.89
N MET A 179 -15.27 -2.36 -1.62
CA MET A 179 -15.83 -3.61 -1.09
C MET A 179 -16.69 -3.41 0.17
N VAL A 180 -16.16 -2.68 1.15
CA VAL A 180 -16.80 -2.43 2.46
C VAL A 180 -17.88 -1.35 2.45
N TYR A 181 -18.09 -0.66 1.33
CA TYR A 181 -19.02 0.47 1.31
C TYR A 181 -20.45 0.00 1.11
N ASP A 182 -21.34 0.51 1.96
CA ASP A 182 -22.79 0.34 1.86
C ASP A 182 -23.33 1.26 0.76
N MET A 183 -23.50 0.69 -0.44
CA MET A 183 -23.98 1.37 -1.63
C MET A 183 -24.68 0.38 -2.58
N PRO A 184 -25.49 0.86 -3.55
CA PRO A 184 -26.15 -0.03 -4.51
C PRO A 184 -25.14 -0.90 -5.27
N GLU A 185 -25.46 -2.19 -5.45
CA GLU A 185 -24.53 -3.19 -6.01
C GLU A 185 -23.96 -2.76 -7.37
N ARG A 186 -24.81 -2.27 -8.27
CA ARG A 186 -24.39 -1.76 -9.58
C ARG A 186 -23.35 -0.63 -9.49
N ALA A 187 -23.44 0.22 -8.47
CA ALA A 187 -22.46 1.28 -8.24
C ALA A 187 -21.15 0.70 -7.68
N LYS A 188 -21.23 -0.27 -6.76
CA LYS A 188 -20.08 -1.00 -6.22
C LYS A 188 -19.32 -1.71 -7.33
N GLU A 189 -20.02 -2.44 -8.21
CA GLU A 189 -19.42 -3.11 -9.36
C GLU A 189 -18.74 -2.13 -10.33
N ALA A 190 -19.38 -1.00 -10.65
CA ALA A 190 -18.81 0.00 -11.55
C ALA A 190 -17.52 0.63 -10.96
N LEU A 191 -17.53 0.93 -9.66
CA LEU A 191 -16.36 1.42 -8.94
C LEU A 191 -15.26 0.37 -8.83
N GLY A 192 -15.63 -0.90 -8.61
CA GLY A 192 -14.72 -2.04 -8.60
C GLY A 192 -14.02 -2.22 -9.95
N ARG A 193 -14.77 -2.19 -11.06
CA ARG A 193 -14.23 -2.23 -12.42
C ARG A 193 -13.24 -1.09 -12.68
N LYS A 194 -13.62 0.14 -12.33
CA LYS A 194 -12.73 1.30 -12.47
C LYS A 194 -11.47 1.14 -11.61
N LYS A 195 -11.60 0.63 -10.38
CA LYS A 195 -10.46 0.44 -9.46
C LYS A 195 -9.49 -0.62 -9.98
N ARG A 196 -10.00 -1.79 -10.41
CA ARG A 196 -9.20 -2.87 -11.01
C ARG A 196 -8.47 -2.41 -12.29
N ALA A 197 -9.16 -1.67 -13.16
CA ALA A 197 -8.52 -1.12 -14.36
C ALA A 197 -7.40 -0.13 -13.99
N ASN A 198 -7.65 0.80 -13.06
CA ASN A 198 -6.68 1.81 -12.66
C ASN A 198 -5.42 1.21 -12.01
N GLN A 199 -5.56 0.21 -11.14
CA GLN A 199 -4.40 -0.44 -10.52
C GLN A 199 -3.56 -1.22 -11.54
N MET A 200 -4.21 -1.93 -12.49
CA MET A 200 -3.50 -2.64 -13.56
C MET A 200 -2.77 -1.66 -14.48
N ALA A 201 -3.44 -0.59 -14.92
CA ALA A 201 -2.83 0.45 -15.74
C ALA A 201 -1.64 1.12 -15.04
N ARG A 202 -1.74 1.36 -13.72
CA ARG A 202 -0.64 1.89 -12.92
C ARG A 202 0.55 0.93 -12.87
N ALA A 203 0.32 -0.36 -12.67
CA ALA A 203 1.39 -1.36 -12.70
C ALA A 203 2.09 -1.41 -14.07
N ILE A 204 1.32 -1.39 -15.17
CA ILE A 204 1.89 -1.32 -16.53
C ILE A 204 2.72 -0.04 -16.72
N SER A 205 2.23 1.10 -16.22
CA SER A 205 2.95 2.37 -16.31
C SER A 205 4.29 2.29 -15.58
N TYR A 206 4.34 1.76 -14.36
CA TYR A 206 5.59 1.54 -13.64
C TYR A 206 6.52 0.58 -14.38
N ALA A 207 6.02 -0.55 -14.86
CA ALA A 207 6.83 -1.53 -15.59
C ALA A 207 7.48 -0.91 -16.85
N ARG A 208 6.75 -0.08 -17.59
CA ARG A 208 7.28 0.64 -18.77
C ARG A 208 8.29 1.73 -18.39
N GLN A 209 8.02 2.49 -17.33
CA GLN A 209 8.87 3.60 -16.90
C GLN A 209 10.19 3.15 -16.27
N ILE A 210 10.17 2.06 -15.50
CA ILE A 210 11.38 1.43 -14.95
C ILE A 210 12.14 0.67 -16.04
N GLY A 211 11.41 0.06 -16.98
CA GLY A 211 12.00 -0.59 -18.15
C GLY A 211 12.92 -1.76 -17.82
N ALA A 212 12.63 -2.48 -16.73
CA ALA A 212 13.42 -3.64 -16.33
C ALA A 212 13.29 -4.79 -17.34
N SER A 213 14.35 -5.60 -17.45
CA SER A 213 14.37 -6.74 -18.37
C SER A 213 13.30 -7.77 -18.05
N TYR A 214 12.97 -7.99 -16.76
CA TYR A 214 11.91 -8.88 -16.29
C TYR A 214 11.00 -8.21 -15.26
N VAL A 215 9.72 -8.55 -15.29
CA VAL A 215 8.70 -7.99 -14.40
C VAL A 215 8.06 -9.10 -13.57
N PHE A 216 7.98 -8.91 -12.26
CA PHE A 216 7.47 -9.89 -11.30
C PHE A 216 6.25 -9.31 -10.57
N PRO A 217 5.08 -9.97 -10.63
CA PRO A 217 3.93 -9.62 -9.80
C PRO A 217 4.30 -9.80 -8.32
N SER A 218 4.14 -8.76 -7.50
CA SER A 218 4.43 -8.77 -6.06
C SER A 218 3.34 -8.02 -5.28
N ALA A 219 3.38 -8.08 -3.94
CA ALA A 219 2.53 -7.32 -3.01
C ALA A 219 1.02 -7.39 -3.31
N GLY A 220 0.54 -8.62 -3.60
CA GLY A 220 -0.87 -8.96 -3.67
C GLY A 220 -1.20 -10.09 -4.66
N PRO A 221 -2.48 -10.52 -4.71
CA PRO A 221 -3.53 -10.18 -3.74
C PRO A 221 -3.30 -10.90 -2.39
N PRO A 222 -3.89 -10.41 -1.29
CA PRO A 222 -4.08 -11.25 -0.10
C PRO A 222 -5.12 -12.35 -0.37
N CYS A 223 -5.10 -13.42 0.42
CA CYS A 223 -6.15 -14.43 0.48
C CYS A 223 -7.07 -14.20 1.68
N PHE A 224 -8.39 -14.30 1.48
CA PHE A 224 -9.37 -14.21 2.56
C PHE A 224 -9.92 -15.60 2.87
N LEU A 225 -9.65 -16.13 4.07
CA LEU A 225 -10.04 -17.50 4.44
C LEU A 225 -11.24 -17.56 5.38
N ASP A 226 -11.49 -16.51 6.16
CA ASP A 226 -12.66 -16.44 7.04
C ASP A 226 -13.97 -16.39 6.22
N ASP A 227 -14.99 -17.12 6.65
CA ASP A 227 -16.31 -17.19 5.99
C ASP A 227 -16.92 -15.81 5.72
N ASP A 228 -16.74 -14.86 6.63
CA ASP A 228 -17.29 -13.50 6.52
C ASP A 228 -16.68 -12.74 5.33
N LEU A 229 -15.48 -13.13 4.89
CA LEU A 229 -14.66 -12.41 3.91
C LEU A 229 -14.31 -13.25 2.67
N LEU A 230 -14.63 -14.54 2.67
CA LEU A 230 -14.28 -15.49 1.60
C LEU A 230 -14.71 -15.01 0.21
N HIS A 231 -15.83 -14.29 0.14
CA HIS A 231 -16.39 -13.71 -1.08
C HIS A 231 -15.51 -12.62 -1.73
N LEU A 232 -14.53 -12.06 -1.00
CA LEU A 232 -13.60 -11.06 -1.52
C LEU A 232 -12.53 -11.65 -2.44
N ASN A 233 -12.26 -12.96 -2.37
CA ASN A 233 -11.32 -13.60 -3.29
C ASN A 233 -11.87 -13.57 -4.73
N ASP A 234 -11.03 -13.19 -5.69
CA ASP A 234 -11.38 -13.21 -7.11
C ASP A 234 -11.34 -14.64 -7.67
N PHE A 235 -12.37 -15.44 -7.42
CA PHE A 235 -12.43 -16.84 -7.88
C PHE A 235 -12.57 -16.97 -9.40
N ASP A 236 -13.35 -16.08 -10.01
CA ASP A 236 -13.86 -16.24 -11.38
C ASP A 236 -13.32 -15.18 -12.34
N ARG A 237 -12.27 -14.44 -11.93
CA ARG A 237 -11.70 -13.29 -12.65
C ARG A 237 -12.73 -12.20 -12.93
N ASP A 238 -13.57 -11.90 -11.94
CA ASP A 238 -14.61 -10.89 -12.05
C ASP A 238 -13.99 -9.51 -12.27
N PRO A 239 -14.27 -8.82 -13.40
CA PRO A 239 -13.72 -7.50 -13.66
C PRO A 239 -14.07 -6.46 -12.58
N ALA A 240 -15.11 -6.67 -11.77
CA ALA A 240 -15.46 -5.81 -10.64
C ALA A 240 -14.66 -6.10 -9.34
N ASN A 241 -14.00 -7.25 -9.24
CA ASN A 241 -13.18 -7.59 -8.08
C ASN A 241 -11.81 -6.88 -8.17
N ILE A 242 -11.42 -6.22 -7.09
CA ILE A 242 -10.18 -5.42 -7.00
C ILE A 242 -8.94 -6.24 -6.59
N PHE A 243 -9.10 -7.53 -6.33
CA PHE A 243 -8.06 -8.45 -5.89
C PHE A 243 -7.69 -9.48 -6.99
N PRO A 244 -7.33 -9.06 -8.22
CA PRO A 244 -6.89 -9.98 -9.24
C PRO A 244 -5.63 -10.73 -8.79
N ASP A 245 -5.46 -11.97 -9.24
CA ASP A 245 -4.24 -12.75 -8.98
C ASP A 245 -3.11 -12.45 -9.98
N GLN A 246 -1.93 -13.03 -9.71
CA GLN A 246 -0.71 -12.89 -10.49
C GLN A 246 -0.91 -13.30 -11.96
N THR A 247 -1.69 -14.35 -12.23
CA THR A 247 -1.94 -14.82 -13.60
C THR A 247 -2.82 -13.85 -14.37
N ALA A 248 -3.80 -13.21 -13.73
CA ALA A 248 -4.62 -12.18 -14.37
C ALA A 248 -3.78 -10.94 -14.76
N PHE A 249 -2.82 -10.54 -13.92
CA PHE A 249 -1.90 -9.45 -14.28
C PHE A 249 -0.92 -9.83 -15.38
N LEU A 250 -0.35 -11.04 -15.33
CA LEU A 250 0.55 -11.52 -16.39
C LEU A 250 -0.15 -11.62 -17.75
N ASP A 251 -1.41 -12.04 -17.78
CA ASP A 251 -2.22 -12.03 -19.00
C ASP A 251 -2.40 -10.60 -19.51
N HIS A 252 -2.74 -9.66 -18.62
CA HIS A 252 -2.86 -8.24 -18.97
C HIS A 252 -1.54 -7.63 -19.47
N LEU A 253 -0.40 -8.03 -18.89
CA LEU A 253 0.93 -7.59 -19.32
C LEU A 253 1.22 -8.03 -20.77
N ARG A 254 0.85 -9.27 -21.13
CA ARG A 254 0.97 -9.79 -22.51
C ARG A 254 0.03 -9.07 -23.49
N GLU A 255 -1.19 -8.75 -23.08
CA GLU A 255 -2.11 -7.92 -23.88
C GLU A 255 -1.53 -6.54 -24.20
N GLN A 256 -0.65 -6.03 -23.33
CA GLN A 256 0.09 -4.78 -23.52
C GLN A 256 1.39 -4.93 -24.34
N GLY A 257 1.65 -6.12 -24.88
CA GLY A 257 2.84 -6.43 -25.69
C GLY A 257 4.10 -6.73 -24.87
N MET A 258 3.98 -6.96 -23.57
CA MET A 258 5.11 -7.21 -22.65
C MET A 258 5.17 -8.70 -22.27
N GLU A 259 6.08 -9.44 -22.92
CA GLU A 259 6.28 -10.89 -22.70
C GLU A 259 7.32 -11.22 -21.60
N ASN A 260 7.84 -10.18 -20.95
CA ASN A 260 8.90 -10.31 -19.94
C ASN A 260 8.39 -10.53 -18.51
N GLY A 261 7.09 -10.75 -18.33
CA GLY A 261 6.50 -11.13 -17.05
C GLY A 261 6.95 -12.52 -16.59
N ARG A 262 7.18 -12.69 -15.28
CA ARG A 262 7.55 -13.98 -14.66
C ARG A 262 6.63 -14.28 -13.50
N LEU A 263 6.01 -15.47 -13.52
CA LEU A 263 5.22 -15.97 -12.40
C LEU A 263 6.15 -16.50 -11.32
N THR A 264 5.88 -16.14 -10.07
CA THR A 264 6.45 -16.79 -8.88
C THR A 264 5.31 -17.16 -7.94
N ILE A 265 5.50 -18.27 -7.24
CA ILE A 265 4.71 -18.67 -6.07
C ILE A 265 5.66 -18.80 -4.86
N PRO A 266 5.19 -18.79 -3.61
CA PRO A 266 6.03 -19.03 -2.45
C PRO A 266 6.96 -20.24 -2.64
N GLY A 267 8.24 -20.08 -2.32
CA GLY A 267 9.31 -21.04 -2.53
C GLY A 267 9.89 -21.09 -3.96
N SER A 268 9.33 -20.35 -4.92
CA SER A 268 9.94 -20.24 -6.26
C SER A 268 11.26 -19.50 -6.19
N VAL A 269 12.27 -19.97 -6.92
CA VAL A 269 13.59 -19.35 -7.02
C VAL A 269 13.77 -18.79 -8.42
N ALA A 270 13.92 -17.47 -8.52
CA ALA A 270 14.33 -16.78 -9.74
C ALA A 270 15.84 -16.59 -9.74
N THR A 271 16.54 -17.15 -10.73
CA THR A 271 17.98 -16.97 -10.92
C THR A 271 18.21 -15.95 -12.03
N LEU A 272 18.85 -14.83 -11.68
CA LEU A 272 19.19 -13.72 -12.55
C LEU A 272 20.70 -13.69 -12.80
N GLY A 273 21.10 -13.39 -14.03
CA GLY A 273 22.48 -13.21 -14.44
C GLY A 273 22.59 -12.47 -15.78
N LYS A 274 23.79 -12.45 -16.35
CA LYS A 274 24.07 -11.89 -17.68
C LYS A 274 24.54 -12.98 -18.63
N ASP A 275 24.08 -12.96 -19.87
CA ASP A 275 24.63 -13.81 -20.92
C ASP A 275 25.97 -13.29 -21.46
N ALA A 276 26.54 -13.97 -22.46
CA ALA A 276 27.81 -13.58 -23.06
C ALA A 276 27.78 -12.21 -23.78
N SER A 277 26.60 -11.74 -24.18
CA SER A 277 26.38 -10.38 -24.73
C SER A 277 26.17 -9.32 -23.65
N GLY A 278 26.01 -9.72 -22.39
CA GLY A 278 25.66 -8.82 -21.29
C GLY A 278 24.16 -8.54 -21.18
N GLU A 279 23.31 -9.29 -21.87
CA GLU A 279 21.86 -9.19 -21.73
C GLU A 279 21.38 -9.95 -20.49
N ALA A 280 20.32 -9.45 -19.86
CA ALA A 280 19.77 -10.06 -18.66
C ALA A 280 19.10 -11.40 -18.99
N VAL A 281 19.49 -12.45 -18.26
CA VAL A 281 18.85 -13.76 -18.32
C VAL A 281 18.16 -14.07 -17.00
N CYS A 282 16.94 -14.60 -17.09
CA CYS A 282 16.16 -15.03 -15.94
C CYS A 282 15.58 -16.42 -16.17
N THR A 283 15.79 -17.30 -15.18
CA THR A 283 15.09 -18.59 -15.08
C THR A 283 14.35 -18.65 -13.76
N VAL A 284 13.17 -19.29 -13.77
CA VAL A 284 12.37 -19.50 -12.55
C VAL A 284 12.19 -20.99 -12.33
N ARG A 285 12.50 -21.46 -11.12
CA ARG A 285 12.24 -22.82 -10.67
C ARG A 285 11.19 -22.80 -9.56
N HIS A 286 10.08 -23.50 -9.77
CA HIS A 286 9.01 -23.64 -8.79
C HIS A 286 9.27 -24.80 -7.82
N PRO A 287 8.73 -24.75 -6.58
CA PRO A 287 8.79 -25.87 -5.64
C PRO A 287 7.81 -27.01 -6.00
N LEU A 288 6.87 -26.74 -6.92
CA LEU A 288 5.89 -27.68 -7.44
C LEU A 288 6.15 -27.91 -8.94
N PRO A 289 5.77 -29.08 -9.49
CA PRO A 289 5.68 -29.28 -10.93
C PRO A 289 4.72 -28.27 -11.58
N ASP A 290 4.92 -27.93 -12.85
CA ASP A 290 4.13 -26.94 -13.59
C ASP A 290 2.61 -27.17 -13.52
N GLU A 291 2.16 -28.44 -13.52
CA GLU A 291 0.75 -28.77 -13.36
C GLU A 291 0.20 -28.36 -11.99
N GLY A 292 0.98 -28.58 -10.92
CA GLY A 292 0.63 -28.16 -9.57
C GLY A 292 0.57 -26.64 -9.45
N VAL A 293 1.53 -25.92 -10.06
CA VAL A 293 1.52 -24.46 -10.11
C VAL A 293 0.27 -23.95 -10.84
N ARG A 294 -0.05 -24.51 -12.02
CA ARG A 294 -1.25 -24.14 -12.78
C ARG A 294 -2.53 -24.39 -12.00
N ALA A 295 -2.61 -25.50 -11.26
CA ALA A 295 -3.80 -25.88 -10.50
C ALA A 295 -4.17 -24.86 -9.42
N ILE A 296 -3.20 -24.18 -8.79
CA ILE A 296 -3.44 -23.12 -7.79
C ILE A 296 -4.36 -22.02 -8.34
N PHE A 297 -4.16 -21.66 -9.61
CA PHE A 297 -4.89 -20.56 -10.26
C PHE A 297 -6.10 -21.04 -11.06
N ALA A 298 -6.01 -22.22 -11.70
CA ALA A 298 -7.08 -22.78 -12.52
C ALA A 298 -8.22 -23.39 -11.69
N ASP A 299 -7.92 -23.97 -10.52
CA ASP A 299 -8.89 -24.48 -9.56
C ASP A 299 -8.75 -23.72 -8.23
N LYS A 300 -8.74 -22.39 -8.33
CA LYS A 300 -8.51 -21.50 -7.18
C LYS A 300 -9.49 -21.74 -6.04
N ARG A 301 -10.77 -22.01 -6.36
CA ARG A 301 -11.79 -22.28 -5.34
C ARG A 301 -11.41 -23.49 -4.50
N LYS A 302 -11.06 -24.61 -5.14
CA LYS A 302 -10.61 -25.79 -4.40
C LYS A 302 -9.35 -25.49 -3.58
N TYR A 303 -8.37 -24.80 -4.15
CA TYR A 303 -7.14 -24.46 -3.45
C TYR A 303 -7.42 -23.63 -2.19
N VAL A 304 -8.27 -22.61 -2.29
CA VAL A 304 -8.64 -21.74 -1.16
C VAL A 304 -9.45 -22.49 -0.11
N GLU A 305 -10.37 -23.37 -0.48
CA GLU A 305 -11.10 -24.21 0.49
C GLU A 305 -10.17 -25.17 1.24
N ASP A 306 -9.24 -25.82 0.53
CA ASP A 306 -8.24 -26.70 1.15
C ASP A 306 -7.31 -25.89 2.09
N TYR A 307 -6.97 -24.64 1.72
CA TYR A 307 -6.16 -23.74 2.54
C TYR A 307 -6.91 -23.25 3.77
N LYS A 308 -8.16 -22.81 3.60
CA LYS A 308 -9.07 -22.44 4.68
C LYS A 308 -9.21 -23.57 5.69
N ALA A 309 -9.44 -24.80 5.25
CA ALA A 309 -9.57 -25.94 6.16
C ALA A 309 -8.34 -26.13 7.07
N ARG A 310 -7.13 -25.88 6.56
CA ARG A 310 -5.89 -25.93 7.36
C ARG A 310 -5.76 -24.75 8.33
N LYS A 311 -6.19 -23.55 7.93
CA LYS A 311 -6.08 -22.33 8.75
C LYS A 311 -7.27 -22.07 9.67
N GLN A 312 -8.38 -22.81 9.53
CA GLN A 312 -9.59 -22.63 10.33
C GLN A 312 -9.32 -22.64 11.84
N PRO A 313 -8.50 -23.56 12.41
CA PRO A 313 -8.21 -23.53 13.84
C PRO A 313 -7.53 -22.23 14.31
N ALA A 314 -6.67 -21.64 13.48
CA ALA A 314 -6.00 -20.38 13.79
C ALA A 314 -6.99 -19.20 13.73
N ILE A 315 -7.89 -19.18 12.74
CA ILE A 315 -8.97 -18.20 12.63
C ILE A 315 -9.90 -18.27 13.85
N ASP A 316 -10.31 -19.47 14.24
CA ASP A 316 -11.19 -19.70 15.38
C ASP A 316 -10.53 -19.26 16.69
N ALA A 317 -9.25 -19.60 16.88
CA ALA A 317 -8.48 -19.18 18.05
C ALA A 317 -8.36 -17.65 18.12
N PHE A 318 -8.10 -17.01 16.97
CA PHE A 318 -8.03 -15.56 16.88
C PHE A 318 -9.37 -14.90 17.26
N LYS A 319 -10.49 -15.34 16.65
CA LYS A 319 -11.85 -14.82 16.96
C LYS A 319 -12.27 -15.10 18.40
N ALA A 320 -11.81 -16.19 18.99
CA ALA A 320 -12.08 -16.52 20.39
C ALA A 320 -11.31 -15.62 21.36
N GLY A 321 -10.13 -15.12 20.97
CA GLY A 321 -9.29 -14.22 21.76
C GLY A 321 -9.64 -12.73 21.65
N LEU A 322 -10.60 -12.34 20.81
CA LEU A 322 -11.04 -10.95 20.69
C LEU A 322 -11.71 -10.47 21.99
N PRO A 323 -11.43 -9.24 22.46
CA PRO A 323 -12.00 -8.72 23.70
C PRO A 323 -13.50 -8.51 23.55
N ARG A 324 -14.26 -8.78 24.63
CA ARG A 324 -15.73 -8.62 24.63
C ARG A 324 -16.23 -8.06 25.95
N GLY A 325 -16.65 -6.79 25.92
CA GLY A 325 -17.13 -6.07 27.10
C GLY A 325 -16.03 -5.77 28.12
N GLU A 326 -14.78 -5.70 27.68
CA GLU A 326 -13.61 -5.46 28.53
C GLU A 326 -13.32 -3.97 28.73
N VAL A 327 -13.78 -3.11 27.81
CA VAL A 327 -13.60 -1.65 27.87
C VAL A 327 -14.92 -0.90 27.64
N GLU A 328 -15.08 0.23 28.33
CA GLU A 328 -16.17 1.17 28.05
C GLU A 328 -15.80 2.02 26.83
N ILE A 329 -16.41 1.73 25.68
CA ILE A 329 -16.01 2.29 24.37
C ILE A 329 -16.11 3.82 24.37
N LEU A 330 -17.29 4.38 24.68
CA LEU A 330 -17.48 5.83 24.60
C LEU A 330 -16.55 6.63 25.54
N PRO A 331 -16.46 6.33 26.86
CA PRO A 331 -15.52 7.01 27.74
C PRO A 331 -14.07 6.91 27.28
N SER A 332 -13.63 5.72 26.87
CA SER A 332 -12.25 5.49 26.44
C SER A 332 -11.90 6.27 25.17
N LEU A 333 -12.77 6.25 24.15
CA LEU A 333 -12.57 7.04 22.94
C LEU A 333 -12.63 8.54 23.22
N LYS A 334 -13.47 8.97 24.16
CA LYS A 334 -13.53 10.38 24.56
C LYS A 334 -12.22 10.85 25.20
N ASP A 335 -11.72 10.10 26.17
CA ASP A 335 -10.48 10.43 26.88
C ASP A 335 -9.28 10.41 25.94
N TRP A 336 -9.27 9.53 24.95
CA TRP A 336 -8.20 9.43 23.96
C TRP A 336 -8.30 10.47 22.84
N PHE A 337 -9.45 10.61 22.18
CA PHE A 337 -9.57 11.40 20.96
C PHE A 337 -9.80 12.89 21.23
N GLU A 338 -10.45 13.32 22.31
CA GLU A 338 -10.67 14.76 22.54
C GLU A 338 -9.38 15.56 22.71
N PRO A 339 -8.33 15.08 23.42
CA PRO A 339 -7.02 15.73 23.44
C PRO A 339 -6.37 15.85 22.06
N LEU A 340 -6.57 14.85 21.19
CA LEU A 340 -6.07 14.88 19.80
C LEU A 340 -6.87 15.87 18.95
N LEU A 341 -8.21 15.82 19.01
CA LEU A 341 -9.10 16.73 18.28
C LEU A 341 -8.83 18.20 18.63
N LYS A 342 -8.44 18.51 19.88
CA LYS A 342 -8.02 19.87 20.28
C LYS A 342 -6.79 20.36 19.52
N GLN A 343 -5.91 19.46 19.08
CA GLN A 343 -4.68 19.76 18.33
C GLN A 343 -4.84 19.56 16.81
N ALA A 344 -5.89 18.88 16.37
CA ALA A 344 -6.13 18.49 14.98
C ALA A 344 -6.83 19.61 14.18
N ASP A 345 -6.19 20.78 14.06
CA ASP A 345 -6.78 21.96 13.41
C ASP A 345 -7.14 21.69 11.95
N LEU A 346 -6.17 21.25 11.14
CA LEU A 346 -6.33 21.03 9.71
C LEU A 346 -7.18 19.80 9.41
N HIS A 347 -7.06 18.72 10.20
CA HIS A 347 -7.98 17.59 10.07
C HIS A 347 -9.42 17.99 10.36
N SER A 348 -9.66 18.75 11.43
CA SER A 348 -11.01 19.17 11.80
C SER A 348 -11.65 20.03 10.71
N VAL A 349 -10.86 20.92 10.10
CA VAL A 349 -11.29 21.75 8.95
C VAL A 349 -11.45 20.92 7.68
N GLY A 350 -10.55 19.98 7.38
CA GLY A 350 -10.62 19.14 6.19
C GLY A 350 -11.78 18.15 6.22
N ILE A 351 -12.13 17.62 7.40
CA ILE A 351 -13.28 16.74 7.57
C ILE A 351 -14.60 17.53 7.60
N ASN A 352 -14.60 18.67 8.31
CA ASN A 352 -15.73 19.61 8.47
C ASN A 352 -17.09 18.92 8.66
N GLY A 353 -17.14 17.91 9.51
CA GLY A 353 -18.31 17.06 9.61
C GLY A 353 -18.35 16.23 10.86
N ARG A 354 -19.33 15.32 10.88
CA ARG A 354 -19.54 14.36 11.95
C ARG A 354 -19.37 12.96 11.43
N LEU A 355 -18.68 12.14 12.21
CA LEU A 355 -18.50 10.73 11.97
C LEU A 355 -19.23 9.93 13.04
N LEU A 356 -20.09 9.02 12.61
CA LEU A 356 -20.73 8.04 13.47
C LEU A 356 -19.89 6.74 13.45
N LEU A 357 -19.36 6.36 14.61
CA LEU A 357 -18.89 5.02 14.90
C LEU A 357 -20.06 4.23 15.49
N ASP A 358 -20.67 3.37 14.67
CA ASP A 358 -21.75 2.48 15.07
C ASP A 358 -21.16 1.14 15.52
N CYS A 359 -21.04 0.97 16.84
CA CYS A 359 -20.44 -0.21 17.49
C CYS A 359 -21.53 -1.22 17.91
N ASP A 360 -22.63 -1.29 17.14
CA ASP A 360 -23.86 -2.04 17.40
C ASP A 360 -24.60 -1.59 18.68
N ARG A 361 -24.07 -1.98 19.85
CA ARG A 361 -24.63 -1.64 21.17
C ARG A 361 -24.42 -0.19 21.58
N GLU A 362 -23.34 0.42 21.11
CA GLU A 362 -22.95 1.79 21.42
C GLU A 362 -22.76 2.59 20.13
N LYS A 363 -23.24 3.84 20.11
CA LYS A 363 -23.11 4.73 18.95
C LYS A 363 -22.36 5.98 19.35
N VAL A 364 -21.12 6.09 18.88
CA VAL A 364 -20.20 7.15 19.23
C VAL A 364 -20.15 8.17 18.10
N LEU A 365 -20.42 9.42 18.43
CA LEU A 365 -20.31 10.55 17.53
C LEU A 365 -19.00 11.28 17.75
N ILE A 366 -18.18 11.35 16.70
CA ILE A 366 -16.98 12.19 16.64
C ILE A 366 -17.36 13.47 15.87
N ASP A 367 -17.48 14.58 16.58
CA ASP A 367 -17.84 15.89 16.03
C ASP A 367 -16.56 16.70 15.83
N PHE A 368 -16.03 16.70 14.61
CA PHE A 368 -14.80 17.43 14.25
C PHE A 368 -14.98 18.94 14.29
N GLN A 369 -16.21 19.43 14.05
CA GLN A 369 -16.50 20.87 14.13
C GLN A 369 -16.44 21.39 15.57
N ARG A 370 -16.90 20.57 16.52
CA ARG A 370 -16.90 20.90 17.96
C ARG A 370 -15.71 20.35 18.72
N ARG A 371 -14.90 19.47 18.09
CA ARG A 371 -13.78 18.74 18.69
C ARG A 371 -14.21 17.94 19.92
N GLN A 372 -15.32 17.20 19.77
CA GLN A 372 -15.95 16.46 20.86
C GLN A 372 -16.26 15.03 20.46
N VAL A 373 -16.15 14.14 21.43
CA VAL A 373 -16.62 12.75 21.36
C VAL A 373 -17.76 12.57 22.36
N ARG A 374 -18.90 12.09 21.87
CA ARG A 374 -20.13 11.96 22.65
C ARG A 374 -21.04 10.88 22.10
N GLU A 375 -22.03 10.48 22.88
CA GLU A 375 -23.10 9.60 22.41
C GLU A 375 -23.86 10.23 21.23
N TRP A 376 -24.15 9.42 20.21
CA TRP A 376 -25.00 9.80 19.09
C TRP A 376 -26.48 9.81 19.48
N ARG A 377 -27.17 10.92 19.20
CA ARG A 377 -28.57 11.19 19.57
C ARG A 377 -29.46 11.43 18.35
N GLY A 378 -29.10 10.85 17.20
CA GLY A 378 -29.84 11.01 15.95
C GLY A 378 -29.34 12.15 15.06
N GLU A 379 -28.14 12.70 15.32
CA GLU A 379 -27.58 13.75 14.47
C GLU A 379 -27.25 13.25 13.06
N GLU A 380 -27.37 14.16 12.10
CA GLU A 380 -26.90 13.93 10.75
C GLU A 380 -25.37 13.79 10.71
N CYS A 381 -24.91 12.68 10.13
CA CYS A 381 -23.49 12.35 10.01
C CYS A 381 -23.09 12.26 8.53
N GLY A 382 -21.99 12.92 8.18
CA GLY A 382 -21.42 12.87 6.83
C GLY A 382 -20.68 11.55 6.57
N TYR A 383 -20.21 10.91 7.64
CA TYR A 383 -19.46 9.67 7.61
C TYR A 383 -20.07 8.69 8.63
N VAL A 384 -20.15 7.41 8.27
CA VAL A 384 -20.61 6.33 9.15
C VAL A 384 -19.69 5.14 8.96
N PHE A 385 -19.14 4.64 10.05
CA PHE A 385 -18.45 3.35 10.11
C PHE A 385 -19.23 2.43 11.04
N ARG A 386 -19.64 1.26 10.56
CA ARG A 386 -20.24 0.20 11.37
C ARG A 386 -19.18 -0.86 11.63
N ILE A 387 -18.86 -1.09 12.89
CA ILE A 387 -17.76 -1.96 13.30
C ILE A 387 -18.22 -2.78 14.48
N ALA A 388 -17.96 -4.09 14.47
CA ALA A 388 -18.28 -4.93 15.62
C ALA A 388 -17.49 -4.44 16.86
N PRO A 389 -18.12 -4.41 18.06
CA PRO A 389 -17.52 -3.79 19.24
C PRO A 389 -16.18 -4.42 19.61
N GLU A 390 -16.01 -5.73 19.46
CA GLU A 390 -14.76 -6.43 19.78
C GLU A 390 -13.54 -5.90 19.02
N PHE A 391 -13.70 -5.38 17.81
CA PHE A 391 -12.61 -4.77 17.07
C PHE A 391 -12.26 -3.39 17.64
N ILE A 392 -13.25 -2.57 18.00
CA ILE A 392 -13.03 -1.28 18.66
C ILE A 392 -12.41 -1.46 20.05
N GLU A 393 -12.89 -2.44 20.80
CA GLU A 393 -12.34 -2.80 22.10
C GLU A 393 -10.86 -3.22 21.97
N HIS A 394 -10.52 -4.00 20.95
CA HIS A 394 -9.12 -4.37 20.67
C HIS A 394 -8.25 -3.14 20.41
N GLN A 395 -8.73 -2.19 19.60
CA GLN A 395 -8.00 -0.95 19.34
C GLN A 395 -7.70 -0.16 20.64
N ILE A 396 -8.69 -0.09 21.52
CA ILE A 396 -8.59 0.65 22.79
C ILE A 396 -7.66 -0.08 23.76
N ALA A 397 -7.88 -1.39 23.95
CA ALA A 397 -7.15 -2.21 24.92
C ALA A 397 -5.65 -2.28 24.62
N ASN A 398 -5.27 -2.31 23.33
CA ASN A 398 -3.88 -2.35 22.89
C ASN A 398 -3.31 -0.96 22.57
N HIS A 399 -4.12 0.10 22.69
CA HIS A 399 -3.76 1.47 22.36
C HIS A 399 -3.21 1.61 20.92
N GLU A 400 -3.89 1.00 19.96
CA GLU A 400 -3.48 0.98 18.55
C GLU A 400 -3.57 2.38 17.92
N GLU A 401 -2.43 3.03 17.69
CA GLU A 401 -2.39 4.42 17.20
C GLU A 401 -2.66 4.56 15.69
N ASP A 402 -2.77 3.44 14.97
CA ASP A 402 -2.97 3.36 13.53
C ASP A 402 -4.09 2.38 13.18
N TRP A 403 -5.33 2.88 13.12
CA TRP A 403 -6.48 2.07 12.78
C TRP A 403 -6.60 1.78 11.29
N ILE A 404 -5.84 2.49 10.43
CA ILE A 404 -5.72 2.09 9.02
C ILE A 404 -5.04 0.73 8.97
N ASN A 405 -3.90 0.61 9.66
CA ASN A 405 -3.14 -0.62 9.72
C ASN A 405 -3.87 -1.71 10.51
N SER A 406 -4.28 -1.44 11.75
CA SER A 406 -4.80 -2.50 12.63
C SER A 406 -6.25 -2.90 12.34
N LEU A 407 -7.09 -2.00 11.81
CA LEU A 407 -8.53 -2.21 11.65
C LEU A 407 -9.04 -2.14 10.21
N PHE A 408 -8.84 -1.04 9.49
CA PHE A 408 -9.55 -0.83 8.23
C PHE A 408 -9.08 -1.76 7.10
N LEU A 409 -7.80 -2.15 7.08
CA LEU A 409 -7.29 -3.16 6.14
C LEU A 409 -7.92 -4.55 6.34
N SER A 410 -8.50 -4.84 7.52
CA SER A 410 -9.20 -6.10 7.77
C SER A 410 -10.44 -6.30 6.91
N CYS A 411 -10.99 -5.25 6.30
CA CYS A 411 -12.31 -5.27 5.66
C CYS A 411 -13.47 -5.71 6.60
N ARG A 412 -13.26 -5.79 7.93
CA ARG A 412 -14.28 -6.16 8.92
C ARG A 412 -15.10 -4.97 9.43
N PHE A 413 -15.50 -4.09 8.51
CA PHE A 413 -16.36 -2.95 8.79
C PHE A 413 -17.22 -2.62 7.58
N GLU A 414 -18.28 -1.85 7.80
CA GLU A 414 -18.99 -1.19 6.72
C GLU A 414 -18.78 0.33 6.77
N ALA A 415 -18.69 0.96 5.60
CA ALA A 415 -18.55 2.40 5.48
C ALA A 415 -19.68 3.04 4.67
N ARG A 416 -20.13 4.21 5.11
CA ARG A 416 -20.95 5.13 4.32
C ARG A 416 -20.37 6.52 4.40
N ARG A 417 -20.41 7.25 3.29
CA ARG A 417 -20.03 8.67 3.26
C ARG A 417 -20.97 9.49 2.38
N ARG A 418 -21.10 10.77 2.70
CA ARG A 418 -21.69 11.77 1.82
C ARG A 418 -20.59 12.40 0.98
N GLY A 419 -20.81 12.44 -0.33
CA GLY A 419 -19.88 13.07 -1.27
C GLY A 419 -18.67 12.20 -1.57
N ALA A 420 -17.59 12.87 -1.98
CA ALA A 420 -16.40 12.24 -2.48
C ALA A 420 -15.52 11.62 -1.36
N TYR A 421 -14.43 10.97 -1.77
CA TYR A 421 -13.41 10.52 -0.83
C TYR A 421 -12.81 11.74 -0.11
N ASN A 422 -12.66 11.64 1.20
CA ASN A 422 -12.02 12.64 2.04
C ASN A 422 -10.86 11.97 2.80
N GLU A 423 -9.64 12.31 2.40
CA GLU A 423 -8.41 11.75 2.95
C GLU A 423 -8.20 12.10 4.42
N TYR A 424 -8.68 13.25 4.90
CA TYR A 424 -8.51 13.68 6.29
C TYR A 424 -9.21 12.74 7.26
N VAL A 425 -10.36 12.14 6.86
CA VAL A 425 -11.09 11.17 7.70
C VAL A 425 -10.21 9.97 8.02
N TYR A 426 -9.64 9.36 6.98
CA TYR A 426 -8.80 8.18 7.14
C TYR A 426 -7.42 8.52 7.70
N ASN A 427 -6.86 9.68 7.37
CA ASN A 427 -5.60 10.14 7.96
C ASN A 427 -5.74 10.35 9.47
N PHE A 428 -6.86 10.92 9.96
CA PHE A 428 -7.10 11.07 11.40
C PHE A 428 -6.98 9.73 12.15
N PHE A 429 -7.56 8.66 11.60
CA PHE A 429 -7.45 7.30 12.17
C PHE A 429 -6.08 6.63 12.01
N LYS A 430 -5.16 7.23 11.25
CA LYS A 430 -3.75 6.81 11.14
C LYS A 430 -2.85 7.49 12.16
N VAL A 431 -3.30 8.62 12.70
CA VAL A 431 -2.48 9.55 13.51
C VAL A 431 -3.02 9.69 14.93
N LEU A 432 -3.47 8.60 15.55
CA LEU A 432 -4.13 8.61 16.86
C LEU A 432 -3.16 8.76 18.04
N SER A 433 -2.05 9.45 17.84
CA SER A 433 -1.13 9.85 18.90
C SER A 433 -0.59 11.26 18.68
N PRO A 434 -0.18 11.97 19.76
CA PRO A 434 0.28 13.34 19.63
C PRO A 434 1.48 13.50 18.68
N GLU A 435 2.40 12.52 18.63
CA GLU A 435 3.54 12.53 17.73
C GLU A 435 3.12 12.43 16.26
N ARG A 436 2.33 11.41 15.92
CA ARG A 436 1.81 11.20 14.56
C ARG A 436 0.94 12.37 14.09
N LEU A 437 0.06 12.88 14.96
CA LEU A 437 -0.84 13.99 14.64
C LEU A 437 -0.05 15.27 14.36
N ARG A 438 0.94 15.61 15.19
CA ARG A 438 1.78 16.80 14.97
C ARG A 438 2.52 16.72 13.65
N TYR A 439 3.03 15.55 13.29
CA TYR A 439 3.66 15.34 11.99
C TYR A 439 2.68 15.61 10.85
N SER A 440 1.49 15.01 10.88
CA SER A 440 0.49 15.18 9.82
C SER A 440 -0.04 16.62 9.73
N GLU A 441 -0.34 17.27 10.85
CA GLU A 441 -0.73 18.69 10.89
C GLU A 441 0.37 19.58 10.33
N SER A 442 1.63 19.33 10.69
CA SER A 442 2.78 20.08 10.14
C SER A 442 2.91 19.86 8.63
N TYR A 443 2.72 18.63 8.16
CA TYR A 443 2.72 18.31 6.74
C TYR A 443 1.62 19.05 6.00
N TYR A 444 0.37 19.03 6.48
CA TYR A 444 -0.73 19.76 5.86
C TYR A 444 -0.51 21.27 5.88
N ALA A 445 0.08 21.82 6.95
CA ALA A 445 0.41 23.25 7.04
C ALA A 445 1.50 23.67 6.05
N GLN A 446 2.53 22.82 5.87
CA GLN A 446 3.64 23.04 4.94
C GLN A 446 3.26 22.77 3.48
N SER A 447 2.27 21.91 3.25
CA SER A 447 1.76 21.53 1.92
C SER A 447 1.00 22.63 1.18
N ALA A 448 1.10 23.89 1.65
CA ALA A 448 0.69 25.06 0.89
C ALA A 448 1.38 25.01 -0.48
N PRO A 449 0.62 25.02 -1.60
CA PRO A 449 1.16 24.67 -2.90
C PRO A 449 2.27 25.65 -3.32
N VAL A 450 3.52 25.17 -3.39
CA VAL A 450 4.52 25.78 -4.27
C VAL A 450 4.05 25.48 -5.69
N ARG A 451 3.42 26.46 -6.34
CA ARG A 451 2.85 26.30 -7.69
C ARG A 451 3.95 26.18 -8.73
N GLN A 452 4.48 24.98 -8.93
CA GLN A 452 5.15 24.64 -10.19
C GLN A 452 4.07 24.42 -11.25
N LEU A 453 4.20 25.10 -12.40
CA LEU A 453 3.27 25.00 -13.51
C LEU A 453 3.95 24.34 -14.72
N TRP A 454 3.16 23.64 -15.54
CA TRP A 454 3.60 23.04 -16.79
C TRP A 454 2.56 23.25 -17.89
N GLU A 455 2.98 23.13 -19.15
CA GLU A 455 2.09 23.24 -20.32
C GLU A 455 1.41 21.89 -20.62
N CYS A 456 0.08 21.89 -20.61
CA CYS A 456 -0.75 20.71 -20.82
C CYS A 456 -1.96 21.07 -21.68
N ALA A 457 -2.05 20.51 -22.90
CA ALA A 457 -3.20 20.66 -23.80
C ALA A 457 -3.68 22.13 -23.99
N GLY A 458 -2.74 23.07 -24.08
CA GLY A 458 -3.04 24.50 -24.25
C GLY A 458 -3.31 25.27 -22.95
N PHE A 459 -3.04 24.68 -21.78
CA PHE A 459 -3.17 25.31 -20.47
C PHE A 459 -1.86 25.26 -19.69
N MET A 460 -1.57 26.30 -18.90
CA MET A 460 -0.62 26.23 -17.78
C MET A 460 -1.33 25.62 -16.59
N VAL A 461 -0.92 24.41 -16.21
CA VAL A 461 -1.55 23.62 -15.15
C VAL A 461 -0.56 23.42 -14.01
N GLN A 462 -1.04 23.38 -12.76
CA GLN A 462 -0.18 22.97 -11.66
C GLN A 462 0.39 21.56 -11.90
N ARG A 463 1.66 21.37 -11.55
CA ARG A 463 2.37 20.11 -11.74
C ARG A 463 1.84 19.01 -10.82
N GLU A 464 1.56 19.34 -9.56
CA GLU A 464 1.14 18.35 -8.57
C GLU A 464 -0.37 18.21 -8.51
N CYS A 465 -0.87 16.98 -8.51
CA CYS A 465 -2.27 16.68 -8.25
C CYS A 465 -2.63 17.08 -6.80
N PRO A 466 -3.75 17.81 -6.56
CA PRO A 466 -4.13 18.27 -5.22
C PRO A 466 -4.50 17.15 -4.25
N HIS A 467 -4.68 15.91 -4.72
CA HIS A 467 -5.00 14.74 -3.90
C HIS A 467 -3.79 14.21 -3.12
N LEU A 468 -2.79 13.67 -3.82
CA LEU A 468 -1.60 13.02 -3.24
C LEU A 468 -0.32 13.47 -3.95
N LYS A 469 -0.31 14.72 -4.43
CA LYS A 469 0.85 15.38 -5.05
C LYS A 469 1.46 14.65 -6.26
N ALA A 470 0.77 13.66 -6.83
CA ALA A 470 1.17 12.97 -8.05
C ALA A 470 1.56 13.97 -9.14
N ASP A 471 2.72 13.77 -9.76
CA ASP A 471 3.22 14.65 -10.81
C ASP A 471 2.41 14.47 -12.11
N LEU A 472 1.54 15.43 -12.40
CA LEU A 472 0.68 15.46 -13.58
C LEU A 472 1.46 15.61 -14.89
N THR A 473 2.72 16.04 -14.87
CA THR A 473 3.55 16.02 -16.11
C THR A 473 3.87 14.61 -16.55
N ARG A 474 3.92 13.65 -15.60
CA ARG A 474 4.25 12.25 -15.86
C ARG A 474 3.01 11.36 -15.86
N PHE A 475 2.09 11.62 -14.93
CA PHE A 475 0.91 10.78 -14.68
C PHE A 475 -0.39 11.46 -15.12
N GLY A 476 -0.33 12.57 -15.86
CA GLY A 476 -1.51 13.26 -16.37
C GLY A 476 -1.82 12.84 -17.81
N GLU A 477 -3.01 12.30 -18.03
CA GLU A 477 -3.54 12.04 -19.38
C GLU A 477 -4.71 12.97 -19.69
N VAL A 478 -4.70 13.59 -20.86
CA VAL A 478 -5.79 14.49 -21.30
C VAL A 478 -6.61 13.81 -22.38
N GLU A 479 -7.92 13.71 -22.11
CA GLU A 479 -8.92 13.29 -23.07
C GLU A 479 -10.11 14.25 -23.00
N ASP A 480 -10.57 14.76 -24.14
CA ASP A 480 -11.72 15.68 -24.24
C ASP A 480 -11.71 16.89 -23.28
N GLY A 481 -10.52 17.46 -23.04
CA GLY A 481 -10.35 18.63 -22.15
C GLY A 481 -10.37 18.28 -20.66
N VAL A 482 -10.37 17.00 -20.32
CA VAL A 482 -10.29 16.48 -18.95
C VAL A 482 -8.90 15.90 -18.70
N LEU A 483 -8.19 16.46 -17.73
CA LEU A 483 -6.93 15.92 -17.23
C LEU A 483 -7.21 14.86 -16.16
N THR A 484 -6.80 13.63 -16.41
CA THR A 484 -6.88 12.50 -15.48
C THR A 484 -5.51 12.23 -14.86
N CYS A 485 -5.42 12.30 -13.54
CA CYS A 485 -4.29 11.82 -12.76
C CYS A 485 -4.32 10.29 -12.72
N MET A 486 -3.49 9.63 -13.54
CA MET A 486 -3.43 8.18 -13.68
C MET A 486 -2.96 7.45 -12.43
N MET A 487 -2.32 8.15 -11.48
CA MET A 487 -1.89 7.55 -10.20
C MET A 487 -3.08 7.21 -9.29
N HIS A 488 -4.12 8.06 -9.28
CA HIS A 488 -5.24 7.98 -8.34
C HIS A 488 -6.64 8.08 -8.99
N GLY A 489 -6.69 8.28 -10.31
CA GLY A 489 -7.92 8.37 -11.09
C GLY A 489 -8.70 9.67 -10.92
N TRP A 490 -8.09 10.73 -10.36
CA TRP A 490 -8.73 12.03 -10.19
C TRP A 490 -8.77 12.78 -11.51
N GLN A 491 -9.95 13.25 -11.88
CA GLN A 491 -10.23 13.91 -13.16
C GLN A 491 -10.51 15.38 -12.92
N PHE A 492 -10.00 16.23 -13.79
CA PHE A 492 -10.12 17.68 -13.68
C PHE A 492 -10.49 18.28 -15.03
N ASP A 493 -11.51 19.12 -15.06
CA ASP A 493 -11.83 19.92 -16.24
C ASP A 493 -10.77 21.03 -16.40
N LEU A 494 -10.00 21.00 -17.48
CA LEU A 494 -8.89 21.95 -17.69
C LEU A 494 -9.38 23.39 -17.85
N LYS A 495 -10.59 23.59 -18.36
CA LYS A 495 -11.15 24.92 -18.62
C LYS A 495 -11.51 25.66 -17.34
N THR A 496 -12.02 24.95 -16.34
CA THR A 496 -12.51 25.53 -15.09
C THR A 496 -11.59 25.23 -13.89
N GLY A 497 -10.68 24.27 -14.06
CA GLY A 497 -9.87 23.71 -12.98
C GLY A 497 -10.68 22.86 -11.99
N ARG A 498 -11.97 22.60 -12.24
CA ARG A 498 -12.83 21.85 -11.31
C ARG A 498 -12.46 20.37 -11.31
N CYS A 499 -12.31 19.77 -10.13
CA CYS A 499 -12.24 18.33 -10.01
C CYS A 499 -13.61 17.70 -10.35
N LEU A 500 -13.63 16.79 -11.31
CA LEU A 500 -14.78 15.99 -11.71
C LEU A 500 -14.93 14.73 -10.85
N THR A 501 -13.90 14.38 -10.08
CA THR A 501 -13.93 13.23 -9.16
C THR A 501 -14.45 13.60 -7.77
N THR A 502 -14.24 14.85 -7.33
CA THR A 502 -14.62 15.34 -5.99
C THR A 502 -15.09 16.79 -6.06
N ASP A 503 -16.08 17.21 -5.27
CA ASP A 503 -16.65 18.57 -5.39
C ASP A 503 -15.77 19.69 -4.81
N ASP A 504 -14.94 19.39 -3.81
CA ASP A 504 -14.21 20.42 -3.04
C ASP A 504 -12.78 20.68 -3.53
N ALA A 505 -12.32 19.95 -4.55
CA ALA A 505 -10.97 20.10 -5.08
C ALA A 505 -10.94 20.82 -6.42
N ARG A 506 -9.85 21.56 -6.64
CA ARG A 506 -9.54 22.21 -7.91
C ARG A 506 -8.06 22.11 -8.21
N ILE A 507 -7.75 22.10 -9.50
CA ILE A 507 -6.42 22.41 -10.00
C ILE A 507 -6.39 23.85 -10.47
N TYR A 508 -5.23 24.47 -10.33
CA TYR A 508 -4.89 25.65 -11.09
C TYR A 508 -4.65 25.23 -12.54
N ALA A 509 -5.49 25.74 -13.44
CA ALA A 509 -5.34 25.61 -14.88
C ALA A 509 -5.74 26.94 -15.53
N THR A 510 -4.87 27.51 -16.36
CA THR A 510 -5.16 28.73 -17.11
C THR A 510 -4.79 28.55 -18.57
N PRO A 511 -5.60 28.97 -19.54
CA PRO A 511 -5.23 28.91 -20.96
C PRO A 511 -3.89 29.61 -21.19
N ILE A 512 -3.03 29.01 -22.01
CA ILE A 512 -1.80 29.64 -22.47
C ILE A 512 -2.20 30.75 -23.43
N THR A 513 -1.87 31.99 -23.11
CA THR A 513 -2.02 33.13 -24.02
C THR A 513 -0.74 33.34 -24.83
N GLU A 514 -0.83 33.89 -26.04
CA GLU A 514 0.30 34.08 -26.97
C GLU A 514 1.50 34.86 -26.37
N GLU A 515 1.30 35.62 -25.28
CA GLU A 515 2.35 36.32 -24.54
C GLU A 515 3.26 35.40 -23.69
N GLN A 516 2.83 34.19 -23.33
CA GLN A 516 3.61 33.26 -22.50
C GLN A 516 4.57 32.36 -23.31
N THR A 517 4.25 32.08 -24.57
CA THR A 517 5.09 31.34 -25.53
C THR A 517 6.39 32.05 -25.90
N ALA A 518 6.49 33.37 -25.66
CA ALA A 518 7.68 34.17 -25.98
C ALA A 518 8.79 34.11 -24.91
N LYS A 519 8.50 33.55 -23.72
CA LYS A 519 9.48 33.49 -22.60
C LYS A 519 10.16 32.13 -22.41
N THR A 520 9.69 31.07 -23.08
CA THR A 520 10.27 29.72 -23.00
C THR A 520 11.26 29.40 -24.12
N SER A 521 11.42 30.27 -25.12
CA SER A 521 12.39 30.11 -26.21
C SER A 521 13.74 30.82 -25.98
N GLN A 522 13.96 31.34 -24.78
CA GLN A 522 15.27 31.84 -24.31
C GLN A 522 15.53 31.35 -22.88
N HIS A 523 15.80 30.05 -22.70
CA HIS A 523 16.71 29.55 -21.65
C HIS A 523 17.13 28.11 -21.95
#